data_AF-G4ZC61-F1
#
_entry.id   AF-G4ZC61-F1
#
_cell.length_a   1.000
_cell.length_b   1.000
_cell.length_c   1.000
_cell.angle_alpha   90.00
_cell.angle_beta   90.00
_cell.angle_gamma   90.00
#
_symmetry.space_group_name_H-M   'P 1'
#
loop_
_entity.id
_entity.type
_entity.pdbx_description
1 polymer ?
#
loop_
_entity_poly.entity_id
_entity_poly.type
_entity_poly.pdbx_seq_one_letter_code
_entity_poly.pdbx_strand_id
1 'polypeptide(L)'
;MLKVIVLGSCHALCSRSALCESTGDAAQPCRIKDNVDYYPHQLHFAYAGASAGTAMTLSWSTYAEVQDSSVWIGNSEGSLELVDTPVTQTSYYHDETYNMFHHHATVSGLTPRTKYFYKVGSKANATTFNVVIYGDFGVGNESKETLAYVSTLNPEEVDLIYHIGDIGYADDAWLMPGQLDGFFYEKVYNDWMNSMTPVMSSIPYMVLVGNHEAECHSPACAASADRMIMLRNYTAYNSRFQMPSKEHGPIHITSLSSETDYKGEPSNEFADPPRNGNFGDQLAWVEADLKKADANRANVPWIIVGMHHPVEGLDPFPDRNNATSNQAVLDEFVMWKTAPTGCNEPY
;
A
#
# COMPACT_ATOMS: atom_id res chain seq x y z
N MET A 1 -12.65 -31.91 -2.68
CA MET A 1 -13.51 -30.85 -2.12
C MET A 1 -12.92 -29.54 -2.62
N LEU A 2 -13.63 -28.81 -3.49
CA LEU A 2 -13.30 -27.42 -3.73
C LEU A 2 -13.53 -26.68 -2.41
N LYS A 3 -12.48 -26.09 -1.86
CA LYS A 3 -12.60 -25.19 -0.73
C LYS A 3 -12.55 -23.80 -1.32
N VAL A 4 -13.55 -23.00 -1.00
CA VAL A 4 -13.66 -21.63 -1.47
C VAL A 4 -12.45 -20.84 -1.01
N ILE A 5 -11.71 -20.31 -1.97
CA ILE A 5 -11.10 -19.01 -1.85
C ILE A 5 -11.85 -18.15 -2.86
N VAL A 6 -12.72 -17.28 -2.39
CA VAL A 6 -13.03 -16.05 -3.12
C VAL A 6 -12.20 -15.05 -2.41
N LEU A 7 -11.30 -14.33 -3.08
CA LEU A 7 -10.89 -13.00 -2.66
C LEU A 7 -9.79 -12.39 -3.53
N GLY A 8 -9.89 -11.08 -3.76
CA GLY A 8 -8.72 -10.23 -3.59
C GLY A 8 -8.27 -10.34 -2.13
N SER A 9 -7.14 -10.97 -1.84
CA SER A 9 -6.67 -11.25 -0.46
C SER A 9 -7.57 -12.19 0.36
N CYS A 10 -7.45 -13.52 0.16
CA CYS A 10 -8.35 -14.54 0.73
C CYS A 10 -8.27 -14.92 2.20
N HIS A 11 -7.72 -14.03 2.98
CA HIS A 11 -7.76 -14.17 4.42
C HIS A 11 -8.59 -13.06 5.09
N ALA A 12 -9.04 -12.02 4.37
CA ALA A 12 -9.74 -10.88 4.97
C ALA A 12 -11.01 -10.34 4.25
N LEU A 13 -11.06 -10.14 2.93
CA LEU A 13 -12.11 -9.29 2.30
C LEU A 13 -13.38 -10.00 1.75
N CYS A 14 -13.59 -11.27 2.10
CA CYS A 14 -14.83 -12.06 1.95
C CYS A 14 -15.25 -12.53 3.34
N SER A 15 -14.83 -11.79 4.36
CA SER A 15 -15.71 -11.66 5.50
C SER A 15 -17.04 -11.10 4.99
N ARG A 16 -18.13 -11.52 5.63
CA ARG A 16 -19.44 -10.93 5.41
C ARG A 16 -19.37 -9.39 5.44
N SER A 17 -18.51 -8.85 6.30
CA SER A 17 -18.36 -7.42 6.55
C SER A 17 -17.74 -6.61 5.39
N ALA A 18 -16.85 -7.19 4.58
CA ALA A 18 -16.26 -6.48 3.44
C ALA A 18 -17.25 -6.22 2.29
N LEU A 19 -18.20 -7.14 2.07
CA LEU A 19 -19.21 -7.02 1.01
C LEU A 19 -20.51 -6.37 1.51
N CYS A 20 -20.78 -6.48 2.82
CA CYS A 20 -22.01 -5.98 3.38
C CYS A 20 -21.93 -5.70 4.88
N GLU A 21 -22.62 -4.65 5.30
CA GLU A 21 -22.78 -4.34 6.72
C GLU A 21 -23.81 -5.28 7.36
N SER A 22 -23.48 -5.79 8.56
CA SER A 22 -24.45 -6.55 9.37
C SER A 22 -25.50 -5.57 9.91
N THR A 23 -26.75 -5.75 9.49
CA THR A 23 -27.86 -4.90 9.94
C THR A 23 -28.30 -5.18 11.39
N GLY A 24 -27.82 -6.27 12.00
CA GLY A 24 -28.31 -6.78 13.28
C GLY A 24 -29.72 -7.41 13.21
N ASP A 25 -30.35 -7.38 12.03
CA ASP A 25 -31.64 -8.01 11.76
C ASP A 25 -31.42 -9.39 11.13
N ALA A 26 -31.94 -10.43 11.78
CA ALA A 26 -31.88 -11.81 11.28
C ALA A 26 -32.60 -11.98 9.94
N ALA A 27 -33.56 -11.10 9.60
CA ALA A 27 -34.29 -11.11 8.34
C ALA A 27 -33.52 -10.43 7.19
N GLN A 28 -32.58 -9.52 7.48
CA GLN A 28 -31.73 -8.87 6.49
C GLN A 28 -30.27 -8.88 6.93
N PRO A 29 -29.64 -10.05 7.07
CA PRO A 29 -28.41 -10.17 7.85
C PRO A 29 -27.16 -9.57 7.18
N CYS A 30 -27.32 -8.84 6.06
CA CYS A 30 -26.26 -8.34 5.18
C CYS A 30 -26.86 -7.25 4.24
N ARG A 31 -26.38 -6.00 4.35
CA ARG A 31 -26.69 -4.90 3.42
C ARG A 31 -25.45 -4.51 2.62
N ILE A 32 -25.52 -4.55 1.30
CA ILE A 32 -24.39 -4.31 0.39
C ILE A 32 -23.90 -2.86 0.52
N LYS A 33 -22.57 -2.68 0.57
CA LYS A 33 -21.91 -1.37 0.67
C LYS A 33 -21.98 -0.63 -0.67
N ASP A 34 -21.86 0.70 -0.65
CA ASP A 34 -21.76 1.50 -1.88
C ASP A 34 -20.42 1.25 -2.61
N ASN A 35 -20.36 1.52 -3.92
CA ASN A 35 -19.15 1.41 -4.79
C ASN A 35 -18.60 -0.02 -5.03
N VAL A 36 -19.38 -1.07 -4.76
CA VAL A 36 -18.98 -2.48 -5.00
C VAL A 36 -19.63 -3.08 -6.25
N ASP A 37 -20.02 -2.25 -7.22
CA ASP A 37 -20.86 -2.68 -8.34
C ASP A 37 -20.18 -3.72 -9.26
N TYR A 38 -18.85 -3.63 -9.38
CA TYR A 38 -18.04 -4.57 -10.16
C TYR A 38 -17.52 -5.75 -9.34
N TYR A 39 -17.77 -5.79 -8.03
CA TYR A 39 -17.31 -6.86 -7.17
C TYR A 39 -18.15 -8.12 -7.39
N PRO A 40 -17.55 -9.32 -7.45
CA PRO A 40 -18.31 -10.56 -7.49
C PRO A 40 -19.15 -10.78 -6.22
N HIS A 41 -20.44 -11.01 -6.42
CA HIS A 41 -21.44 -11.34 -5.40
C HIS A 41 -22.05 -12.71 -5.66
N GLN A 42 -22.79 -13.24 -4.69
CA GLN A 42 -23.60 -14.46 -4.84
C GLN A 42 -22.81 -15.66 -5.39
N LEU A 43 -21.56 -15.83 -4.95
CA LEU A 43 -20.68 -16.86 -5.50
C LEU A 43 -21.17 -18.26 -5.12
N HIS A 44 -21.28 -19.13 -6.11
CA HIS A 44 -21.70 -20.51 -5.92
C HIS A 44 -21.13 -21.41 -7.02
N PHE A 45 -21.24 -22.73 -6.82
CA PHE A 45 -20.77 -23.71 -7.79
C PHE A 45 -21.78 -24.80 -8.02
N ALA A 46 -21.73 -25.36 -9.21
CA ALA A 46 -22.44 -26.58 -9.56
C ALA A 46 -21.46 -27.60 -10.16
N TYR A 47 -21.71 -28.88 -9.91
CA TYR A 47 -20.99 -29.94 -10.61
C TYR A 47 -21.22 -29.82 -12.11
N ALA A 48 -20.14 -30.00 -12.88
CA ALA A 48 -20.18 -30.05 -14.33
C ALA A 48 -19.40 -31.25 -14.85
N GLY A 49 -19.48 -31.48 -16.16
CA GLY A 49 -18.76 -32.54 -16.87
C GLY A 49 -19.41 -33.92 -16.73
N ALA A 50 -19.07 -34.82 -17.65
CA ALA A 50 -19.63 -36.17 -17.70
C ALA A 50 -19.17 -37.07 -16.54
N SER A 51 -17.99 -36.78 -15.97
CA SER A 51 -17.41 -37.52 -14.84
C SER A 51 -17.35 -36.64 -13.60
N ALA A 52 -17.88 -37.14 -12.49
CA ALA A 52 -17.93 -36.38 -11.24
C ALA A 52 -16.54 -35.90 -10.78
N GLY A 53 -16.43 -34.61 -10.49
CA GLY A 53 -15.20 -33.99 -10.02
C GLY A 53 -14.18 -33.64 -11.11
N THR A 54 -14.52 -33.81 -12.40
CA THR A 54 -13.66 -33.43 -13.53
C THR A 54 -13.95 -32.05 -14.09
N ALA A 55 -15.11 -31.48 -13.75
CA ALA A 55 -15.44 -30.09 -14.06
C ALA A 55 -16.38 -29.49 -13.01
N MET A 56 -16.37 -28.17 -12.93
CA MET A 56 -17.26 -27.37 -12.08
C MET A 56 -17.69 -26.12 -12.85
N THR A 57 -18.96 -25.73 -12.71
CA THR A 57 -19.42 -24.40 -13.13
C THR A 57 -19.33 -23.47 -11.94
N LEU A 58 -18.58 -22.38 -12.11
CA LEU A 58 -18.50 -21.26 -11.18
C LEU A 58 -19.53 -20.22 -11.61
N SER A 59 -20.25 -19.68 -10.64
CA SER A 59 -21.27 -18.65 -10.85
C SER A 59 -21.07 -17.50 -9.88
N TRP A 60 -21.22 -16.27 -10.36
CA TRP A 60 -21.20 -15.05 -9.55
C TRP A 60 -22.07 -13.98 -10.20
N SER A 61 -22.29 -12.87 -9.50
CA SER A 61 -23.06 -11.74 -10.02
C SER A 61 -22.36 -10.41 -9.77
N THR A 62 -22.65 -9.40 -10.57
CA THR A 62 -22.18 -8.00 -10.41
C THR A 62 -23.35 -7.05 -10.63
N TYR A 63 -23.35 -5.87 -10.02
CA TYR A 63 -24.38 -4.85 -10.27
C TYR A 63 -24.12 -4.06 -11.57
N ALA A 64 -22.86 -4.00 -12.00
CA ALA A 64 -22.44 -3.42 -13.27
C ALA A 64 -21.98 -4.50 -14.28
N GLU A 65 -22.04 -4.16 -15.56
CA GLU A 65 -21.58 -5.02 -16.64
C GLU A 65 -20.05 -5.15 -16.64
N VAL A 66 -19.51 -6.36 -16.84
CA VAL A 66 -18.07 -6.63 -16.89
C VAL A 66 -17.68 -7.19 -18.25
N GLN A 67 -16.95 -6.40 -19.04
CA GLN A 67 -16.60 -6.75 -20.42
C GLN A 67 -15.63 -7.93 -20.56
N ASP A 68 -14.81 -8.17 -19.54
CA ASP A 68 -13.73 -9.15 -19.53
C ASP A 68 -13.79 -10.07 -18.30
N SER A 69 -15.02 -10.44 -17.93
CA SER A 69 -15.30 -11.36 -16.83
C SER A 69 -14.54 -12.68 -17.01
N SER A 70 -13.86 -13.14 -15.97
CA SER A 70 -12.80 -14.16 -16.05
C SER A 70 -12.70 -15.01 -14.80
N VAL A 71 -12.03 -16.15 -14.94
CA VAL A 71 -11.76 -17.11 -13.87
C VAL A 71 -10.28 -17.45 -13.82
N TRP A 72 -9.73 -17.55 -12.61
CA TRP A 72 -8.42 -18.12 -12.35
C TRP A 72 -8.56 -19.32 -11.42
N ILE A 73 -7.74 -20.36 -11.60
CA ILE A 73 -7.72 -21.58 -10.78
C ILE A 73 -6.27 -21.94 -10.44
N GLY A 74 -6.04 -22.49 -9.25
CA GLY A 74 -4.72 -22.99 -8.87
C GLY A 74 -4.74 -23.97 -7.70
N ASN A 75 -3.59 -24.57 -7.42
CA ASN A 75 -3.40 -25.54 -6.33
C ASN A 75 -2.95 -24.89 -5.01
N SER A 76 -2.63 -23.59 -5.02
CA SER A 76 -2.33 -22.77 -3.85
C SER A 76 -2.89 -21.35 -4.02
N GLU A 77 -3.03 -20.59 -2.93
CA GLU A 77 -3.55 -19.21 -2.97
C GLU A 77 -2.66 -18.26 -3.77
N GLY A 78 -1.35 -18.49 -3.77
CA GLY A 78 -0.37 -17.65 -4.45
C GLY A 78 -0.02 -18.06 -5.88
N SER A 79 -0.72 -19.06 -6.43
CA SER A 79 -0.41 -19.63 -7.76
C SER A 79 -1.68 -19.86 -8.57
N LEU A 80 -2.49 -18.81 -8.77
CA LEU A 80 -3.70 -18.87 -9.58
C LEU A 80 -3.38 -18.52 -11.03
N GLU A 81 -3.79 -19.37 -11.96
CA GLU A 81 -3.59 -19.15 -13.40
C GLU A 81 -4.92 -18.84 -14.07
N LEU A 82 -4.88 -17.94 -15.06
CA LEU A 82 -6.07 -17.59 -15.83
C LEU A 82 -6.56 -18.83 -16.59
N VAL A 83 -7.82 -19.17 -16.42
CA VAL A 83 -8.45 -20.27 -17.12
C VAL A 83 -8.95 -19.76 -18.47
N ASP A 84 -8.50 -20.40 -19.54
CA ASP A 84 -9.03 -20.17 -20.88
C ASP A 84 -10.41 -20.86 -21.02
N THR A 85 -11.43 -20.25 -20.42
CA THR A 85 -12.82 -20.68 -20.53
C THR A 85 -13.70 -19.46 -20.78
N PRO A 86 -14.69 -19.55 -21.68
CA PRO A 86 -15.64 -18.46 -21.87
C PRO A 86 -16.46 -18.24 -20.59
N VAL A 87 -16.65 -16.98 -20.24
CA VAL A 87 -17.57 -16.56 -19.19
C VAL A 87 -18.83 -16.01 -19.84
N THR A 88 -19.97 -16.66 -19.64
CA THR A 88 -21.25 -16.13 -20.09
C THR A 88 -21.74 -15.08 -19.11
N GLN A 89 -22.30 -13.98 -19.61
CA GLN A 89 -22.88 -12.92 -18.81
C GLN A 89 -24.33 -12.66 -19.26
N THR A 90 -25.27 -12.65 -18.30
CA THR A 90 -26.69 -12.42 -18.58
C THR A 90 -27.31 -11.52 -17.51
N SER A 91 -28.06 -10.50 -17.92
CA SER A 91 -29.02 -9.80 -17.05
C SER A 91 -30.43 -10.21 -17.45
N TYR A 92 -31.21 -10.76 -16.52
CA TYR A 92 -32.58 -11.20 -16.80
C TYR A 92 -33.64 -10.17 -16.37
N TYR A 93 -33.28 -9.21 -15.52
CA TYR A 93 -34.16 -8.17 -15.01
C TYR A 93 -33.34 -6.91 -14.69
N HIS A 94 -33.82 -5.75 -15.14
CA HIS A 94 -33.29 -4.44 -14.77
C HIS A 94 -34.38 -3.37 -14.86
N ASP A 95 -34.26 -2.34 -14.04
CA ASP A 95 -35.05 -1.11 -14.06
C ASP A 95 -34.17 0.08 -13.64
N GLU A 96 -34.77 1.25 -13.40
CA GLU A 96 -34.03 2.47 -13.00
C GLU A 96 -33.35 2.36 -11.62
N THR A 97 -33.82 1.44 -10.78
CA THR A 97 -33.39 1.28 -9.38
C THR A 97 -32.63 -0.03 -9.13
N TYR A 98 -32.66 -0.96 -10.07
CA TYR A 98 -32.05 -2.28 -9.94
C TYR A 98 -31.43 -2.74 -11.25
N ASN A 99 -30.19 -3.21 -11.18
CA ASN A 99 -29.55 -3.93 -12.27
C ASN A 99 -28.64 -5.02 -11.71
N MET A 100 -28.55 -6.16 -12.38
CA MET A 100 -27.62 -7.21 -12.01
C MET A 100 -27.26 -8.11 -13.20
N PHE A 101 -26.00 -8.49 -13.28
CA PHE A 101 -25.45 -9.38 -14.29
C PHE A 101 -24.98 -10.67 -13.63
N HIS A 102 -25.40 -11.80 -14.19
CA HIS A 102 -25.01 -13.13 -13.74
C HIS A 102 -23.95 -13.71 -14.68
N HIS A 103 -22.87 -14.18 -14.07
CA HIS A 103 -21.70 -14.72 -14.75
C HIS A 103 -21.60 -16.21 -14.50
N HIS A 104 -21.31 -16.98 -15.54
CA HIS A 104 -21.08 -18.42 -15.42
C HIS A 104 -19.87 -18.86 -16.24
N ALA A 105 -19.04 -19.70 -15.65
CA ALA A 105 -17.84 -20.23 -16.28
C ALA A 105 -17.69 -21.71 -15.92
N THR A 106 -17.62 -22.59 -16.92
CA THR A 106 -17.36 -24.02 -16.70
C THR A 106 -15.87 -24.29 -16.83
N VAL A 107 -15.26 -24.70 -15.72
CA VAL A 107 -13.86 -25.12 -15.65
C VAL A 107 -13.80 -26.64 -15.75
N SER A 108 -13.14 -27.15 -16.79
CA SER A 108 -12.90 -28.58 -17.01
C SER A 108 -11.46 -28.99 -16.73
N GLY A 109 -11.18 -30.30 -16.74
CA GLY A 109 -9.83 -30.82 -16.52
C GLY A 109 -9.41 -30.88 -15.05
N LEU A 110 -10.36 -30.76 -14.13
CA LEU A 110 -10.09 -30.84 -12.69
C LEU A 110 -9.76 -32.29 -12.30
N THR A 111 -8.84 -32.45 -11.37
CA THR A 111 -8.54 -33.76 -10.78
C THR A 111 -9.56 -34.06 -9.66
N PRO A 112 -10.27 -35.19 -9.72
CA PRO A 112 -11.21 -35.56 -8.66
C PRO A 112 -10.54 -35.64 -7.30
N ARG A 113 -11.28 -35.26 -6.24
CA ARG A 113 -10.81 -35.23 -4.84
C ARG A 113 -9.65 -34.26 -4.56
N THR A 114 -9.25 -33.43 -5.51
CA THR A 114 -8.26 -32.37 -5.30
C THR A 114 -8.91 -31.10 -4.73
N LYS A 115 -8.13 -30.35 -3.94
CA LYS A 115 -8.49 -29.00 -3.49
C LYS A 115 -7.94 -28.00 -4.49
N TYR A 116 -8.82 -27.15 -5.00
CA TYR A 116 -8.47 -26.03 -5.85
C TYR A 116 -8.84 -24.72 -5.15
N PHE A 117 -8.09 -23.69 -5.48
CA PHE A 117 -8.35 -22.29 -5.15
C PHE A 117 -8.74 -21.57 -6.45
N TYR A 118 -9.54 -20.51 -6.35
CA TYR A 118 -10.01 -19.81 -7.55
C TYR A 118 -10.15 -18.31 -7.31
N LYS A 119 -10.29 -17.56 -8.41
CA LYS A 119 -10.65 -16.14 -8.42
C LYS A 119 -11.62 -15.92 -9.58
N VAL A 120 -12.55 -14.99 -9.43
CA VAL A 120 -13.42 -14.52 -10.52
C VAL A 120 -13.46 -13.00 -10.54
N GLY A 121 -13.82 -12.41 -11.68
CA GLY A 121 -13.92 -10.96 -11.85
C GLY A 121 -13.36 -10.49 -13.19
N SER A 122 -13.23 -9.18 -13.35
CA SER A 122 -12.62 -8.56 -14.55
C SER A 122 -11.12 -8.86 -14.64
N LYS A 123 -10.58 -9.01 -15.87
CA LYS A 123 -9.11 -9.05 -16.09
C LYS A 123 -8.49 -7.67 -15.88
N ALA A 124 -9.17 -6.61 -16.31
CA ALA A 124 -8.72 -5.22 -16.33
C ALA A 124 -8.98 -4.52 -14.99
N ASN A 125 -10.12 -4.78 -14.36
CA ASN A 125 -10.39 -4.41 -12.96
C ASN A 125 -9.76 -5.48 -12.04
N ALA A 126 -8.43 -5.54 -12.06
CA ALA A 126 -7.70 -6.04 -10.92
C ALA A 126 -8.17 -5.21 -9.71
N THR A 127 -8.65 -5.90 -8.68
CA THR A 127 -9.11 -5.39 -7.38
C THR A 127 -8.57 -3.98 -7.06
N THR A 128 -9.46 -3.02 -6.84
CA THR A 128 -9.05 -1.70 -6.34
C THR A 128 -8.25 -1.89 -5.05
N PHE A 129 -7.11 -1.21 -4.99
CA PHE A 129 -6.23 -1.19 -3.83
C PHE A 129 -6.23 0.23 -3.30
N ASN A 130 -6.74 0.42 -2.09
CA ASN A 130 -6.93 1.73 -1.49
C ASN A 130 -5.76 2.03 -0.56
N VAL A 131 -5.01 3.08 -0.89
CA VAL A 131 -3.87 3.54 -0.10
C VAL A 131 -4.19 4.90 0.50
N VAL A 132 -3.94 5.04 1.80
CA VAL A 132 -3.89 6.34 2.46
C VAL A 132 -2.42 6.76 2.54
N ILE A 133 -2.11 7.96 2.04
CA ILE A 133 -0.74 8.50 1.99
C ILE A 133 -0.72 9.84 2.72
N TYR A 134 0.25 10.02 3.62
CA TYR A 134 0.50 11.28 4.31
C TYR A 134 1.95 11.34 4.79
N GLY A 135 2.45 12.54 5.09
CA GLY A 135 3.75 12.79 5.72
C GLY A 135 3.61 13.87 6.78
N ASP A 136 4.72 14.19 7.44
CA ASP A 136 4.82 15.36 8.31
C ASP A 136 3.76 15.34 9.43
N PHE A 137 3.60 14.18 10.08
CA PHE A 137 2.47 13.94 10.97
C PHE A 137 2.64 14.66 12.30
N GLY A 138 3.72 14.33 13.04
CA GLY A 138 3.99 14.88 14.36
C GLY A 138 2.95 14.54 15.44
N VAL A 139 3.18 15.10 16.63
CA VAL A 139 2.35 14.86 17.82
C VAL A 139 1.70 16.16 18.30
N GLY A 140 0.55 16.06 18.97
CA GLY A 140 -0.02 17.17 19.74
C GLY A 140 -1.26 17.79 19.10
N ASN A 141 -1.45 19.09 19.34
CA ASN A 141 -2.65 19.80 18.93
C ASN A 141 -2.67 20.08 17.42
N GLU A 142 -1.49 20.16 16.82
CA GLU A 142 -1.21 20.43 15.43
C GLU A 142 -1.64 19.25 14.56
N SER A 143 -1.47 18.02 15.06
CA SER A 143 -1.82 16.79 14.34
C SER A 143 -3.15 16.15 14.76
N LYS A 144 -3.88 16.78 15.69
CA LYS A 144 -5.10 16.20 16.30
C LYS A 144 -6.19 15.85 15.28
N GLU A 145 -6.33 16.63 14.20
CA GLU A 145 -7.37 16.42 13.18
C GLU A 145 -6.99 15.25 12.27
N THR A 146 -5.73 15.18 11.85
CA THR A 146 -5.18 14.03 11.12
C THR A 146 -5.29 12.76 11.95
N LEU A 147 -4.92 12.82 13.24
CA LEU A 147 -5.05 11.68 14.16
C LEU A 147 -6.51 11.24 14.31
N ALA A 148 -7.45 12.20 14.44
CA ALA A 148 -8.87 11.89 14.52
C ALA A 148 -9.38 11.20 13.26
N TYR A 149 -9.00 11.70 12.07
CA TYR A 149 -9.35 11.07 10.80
C TYR A 149 -8.75 9.67 10.66
N VAL A 150 -7.43 9.54 10.88
CA VAL A 150 -6.71 8.28 10.72
C VAL A 150 -7.25 7.21 11.69
N SER A 151 -7.66 7.61 12.90
CA SER A 151 -8.30 6.72 13.88
C SER A 151 -9.69 6.23 13.48
N THR A 152 -10.32 6.84 12.47
CA THR A 152 -11.62 6.40 11.92
C THR A 152 -11.49 5.51 10.68
N LEU A 153 -10.27 5.28 10.18
CA LEU A 153 -10.07 4.45 9.00
C LEU A 153 -10.55 3.03 9.23
N ASN A 154 -11.33 2.53 8.27
CA ASN A 154 -11.82 1.17 8.29
C ASN A 154 -10.79 0.23 7.66
N PRO A 155 -10.24 -0.77 8.40
CA PRO A 155 -9.30 -1.75 7.84
C PRO A 155 -9.91 -2.64 6.75
N GLU A 156 -11.21 -2.58 6.53
CA GLU A 156 -11.88 -3.24 5.40
C GLU A 156 -11.90 -2.40 4.11
N GLU A 157 -11.61 -1.11 4.21
CA GLU A 157 -11.65 -0.16 3.09
C GLU A 157 -10.27 0.35 2.71
N VAL A 158 -9.29 0.29 3.62
CA VAL A 158 -7.92 0.72 3.41
C VAL A 158 -6.99 -0.49 3.47
N ASP A 159 -6.31 -0.76 2.37
CA ASP A 159 -5.40 -1.91 2.23
C ASP A 159 -4.01 -1.60 2.77
N LEU A 160 -3.61 -0.32 2.73
CA LEU A 160 -2.29 0.14 3.12
C LEU A 160 -2.32 1.60 3.56
N ILE A 161 -1.54 1.91 4.59
CA ILE A 161 -1.11 3.28 4.88
C ILE A 161 0.36 3.42 4.51
N TYR A 162 0.70 4.50 3.80
CA TYR A 162 2.07 4.83 3.45
C TYR A 162 2.45 6.22 4.00
N HIS A 163 3.30 6.22 5.02
CA HIS A 163 3.77 7.43 5.69
C HIS A 163 5.09 7.90 5.08
N ILE A 164 5.07 9.04 4.39
CA ILE A 164 6.18 9.58 3.60
C ILE A 164 7.15 10.46 4.39
N GLY A 165 7.60 9.98 5.56
CA GLY A 165 8.62 10.64 6.37
C GLY A 165 8.08 11.69 7.33
N ASP A 166 8.95 12.12 8.24
CA ASP A 166 8.70 13.09 9.31
C ASP A 166 7.57 12.63 10.25
N ILE A 167 7.90 11.60 11.02
CA ILE A 167 6.91 10.77 11.71
C ILE A 167 6.38 11.46 12.94
N GLY A 168 7.26 11.62 13.95
CA GLY A 168 6.88 12.08 15.28
C GLY A 168 7.46 13.43 15.67
N TYR A 169 8.39 13.98 14.88
CA TYR A 169 9.15 15.20 15.21
C TYR A 169 9.78 15.13 16.63
N ALA A 170 10.32 13.95 16.98
CA ALA A 170 10.89 13.71 18.30
C ALA A 170 12.18 14.51 18.56
N ASP A 171 12.90 14.80 17.49
CA ASP A 171 14.09 15.64 17.46
C ASP A 171 13.79 17.10 17.82
N ASP A 172 12.57 17.58 17.53
CA ASP A 172 12.07 18.93 17.83
C ASP A 172 11.40 19.07 19.21
N ALA A 173 11.33 18.00 20.00
CA ALA A 173 10.64 18.01 21.30
C ALA A 173 11.09 19.14 22.24
N TRP A 174 12.37 19.53 22.15
CA TRP A 174 12.97 20.60 22.96
C TRP A 174 12.46 22.01 22.62
N LEU A 175 11.85 22.21 21.44
CA LEU A 175 11.26 23.49 21.01
C LEU A 175 9.95 23.81 21.77
N MET A 176 9.36 22.81 22.44
CA MET A 176 8.13 23.00 23.19
C MET A 176 8.35 23.85 24.46
N PRO A 177 7.37 24.67 24.87
CA PRO A 177 7.50 25.53 26.04
C PRO A 177 7.94 24.77 27.30
N GLY A 178 9.07 25.18 27.88
CA GLY A 178 9.63 24.58 29.08
C GLY A 178 10.42 23.27 28.88
N GLN A 179 10.67 22.86 27.63
CA GLN A 179 11.38 21.61 27.33
C GLN A 179 12.86 21.79 26.92
N LEU A 180 13.32 23.03 26.74
CA LEU A 180 14.67 23.38 26.26
C LEU A 180 15.81 22.66 27.02
N ASP A 181 15.74 22.64 28.35
CA ASP A 181 16.78 22.06 29.21
C ASP A 181 16.59 20.55 29.48
N GLY A 182 15.51 19.95 28.97
CA GLY A 182 15.16 18.56 29.20
C GLY A 182 15.48 17.64 28.01
N PHE A 183 15.25 16.35 28.21
CA PHE A 183 15.38 15.33 27.17
C PHE A 183 14.04 14.61 27.00
N PHE A 184 13.36 14.87 25.88
CA PHE A 184 11.99 14.41 25.63
C PHE A 184 11.84 13.57 24.36
N TYR A 185 12.92 13.34 23.60
CA TYR A 185 12.93 12.62 22.32
C TYR A 185 12.13 11.31 22.38
N GLU A 186 12.54 10.39 23.25
CA GLU A 186 11.88 9.09 23.41
C GLU A 186 10.44 9.23 23.93
N LYS A 187 10.15 10.24 24.76
CA LYS A 187 8.79 10.47 25.25
C LYS A 187 7.87 10.86 24.08
N VAL A 188 8.28 11.80 23.25
CA VAL A 188 7.52 12.24 22.07
C VAL A 188 7.32 11.11 21.08
N TYR A 189 8.37 10.35 20.76
CA TYR A 189 8.27 9.21 19.85
C TYR A 189 7.29 8.16 20.39
N ASN A 190 7.39 7.82 21.69
CA ASN A 190 6.49 6.86 22.31
C ASN A 190 5.03 7.37 22.35
N ASP A 191 4.80 8.65 22.63
CA ASP A 191 3.47 9.25 22.60
C ASP A 191 2.84 9.13 21.19
N TRP A 192 3.63 9.35 20.13
CA TRP A 192 3.19 9.15 18.75
C TRP A 192 2.90 7.68 18.42
N MET A 193 3.80 6.75 18.77
CA MET A 193 3.57 5.31 18.53
C MET A 193 2.32 4.80 19.26
N ASN A 194 2.10 5.27 20.49
CA ASN A 194 0.93 4.91 21.27
C ASN A 194 -0.36 5.50 20.67
N SER A 195 -0.33 6.74 20.18
CA SER A 195 -1.51 7.36 19.55
C SER A 195 -1.91 6.65 18.25
N MET A 196 -0.93 6.13 17.51
CA MET A 196 -1.14 5.43 16.23
C MET A 196 -1.44 3.93 16.38
N THR A 197 -1.26 3.37 17.58
CA THR A 197 -1.49 1.95 17.87
C THR A 197 -2.84 1.41 17.35
N PRO A 198 -3.99 2.08 17.52
CA PRO A 198 -5.27 1.58 17.01
C PRO A 198 -5.27 1.29 15.50
N VAL A 199 -4.54 2.09 14.74
CA VAL A 199 -4.49 1.99 13.27
C VAL A 199 -3.36 1.07 12.83
N MET A 200 -2.16 1.24 13.39
CA MET A 200 -0.99 0.41 13.04
C MET A 200 -1.17 -1.07 13.43
N SER A 201 -2.08 -1.38 14.35
CA SER A 201 -2.40 -2.76 14.72
C SER A 201 -3.48 -3.41 13.84
N SER A 202 -4.15 -2.65 12.98
CA SER A 202 -5.28 -3.11 12.16
C SER A 202 -5.08 -2.94 10.66
N ILE A 203 -4.27 -1.97 10.23
CA ILE A 203 -3.96 -1.68 8.83
C ILE A 203 -2.45 -1.79 8.61
N PRO A 204 -1.98 -2.49 7.55
CA PRO A 204 -0.57 -2.48 7.17
C PRO A 204 -0.04 -1.05 7.05
N TYR A 205 1.09 -0.78 7.68
CA TYR A 205 1.63 0.57 7.82
C TYR A 205 3.07 0.60 7.32
N MET A 206 3.27 1.17 6.13
CA MET A 206 4.58 1.38 5.53
C MET A 206 5.07 2.80 5.84
N VAL A 207 6.37 2.93 6.10
CA VAL A 207 7.00 4.21 6.45
C VAL A 207 8.33 4.32 5.72
N LEU A 208 8.67 5.53 5.30
CA LEU A 208 10.02 5.91 4.87
C LEU A 208 10.55 7.03 5.76
N VAL A 209 11.84 7.33 5.66
CA VAL A 209 12.50 8.36 6.48
C VAL A 209 12.32 9.77 5.89
N GLY A 210 12.07 10.74 6.75
CA GLY A 210 12.27 12.17 6.46
C GLY A 210 13.53 12.71 7.15
N ASN A 211 13.72 14.02 7.12
CA ASN A 211 14.86 14.65 7.80
C ASN A 211 14.73 14.59 9.32
N HIS A 212 13.52 14.57 9.88
CA HIS A 212 13.29 14.49 11.33
C HIS A 212 13.55 13.09 11.92
N GLU A 213 13.79 12.08 11.07
CA GLU A 213 14.26 10.77 11.51
C GLU A 213 15.80 10.63 11.52
N ALA A 214 16.54 11.60 10.97
CA ALA A 214 17.98 11.49 10.78
C ALA A 214 18.71 11.36 12.13
N GLU A 215 18.42 12.27 13.08
CA GLU A 215 19.09 12.28 14.37
C GLU A 215 18.40 13.14 15.44
N CYS A 216 18.84 12.99 16.70
CA CYS A 216 18.52 13.94 17.76
C CYS A 216 19.44 15.19 17.70
N HIS A 217 18.85 16.39 17.65
CA HIS A 217 19.59 17.66 17.66
C HIS A 217 19.29 18.59 18.86
N SER A 218 18.57 18.09 19.87
CA SER A 218 18.31 18.87 21.09
C SER A 218 19.60 19.26 21.85
N PRO A 219 19.60 20.36 22.62
CA PRO A 219 20.74 20.72 23.48
C PRO A 219 21.17 19.60 24.43
N ALA A 220 20.21 18.80 24.94
CA ALA A 220 20.48 17.66 25.80
C ALA A 220 21.17 16.49 25.07
N CYS A 221 20.98 16.37 23.76
CA CYS A 221 21.72 15.44 22.90
C CYS A 221 23.12 16.00 22.61
N ALA A 222 23.23 17.26 22.19
CA ALA A 222 24.52 17.92 21.95
C ALA A 222 25.47 17.89 23.17
N ALA A 223 24.92 17.95 24.39
CA ALA A 223 25.68 17.84 25.63
C ALA A 223 26.12 16.41 26.01
N SER A 224 25.74 15.38 25.25
CA SER A 224 26.01 13.97 25.55
C SER A 224 26.42 13.20 24.30
N ALA A 225 27.72 12.89 24.18
CA ALA A 225 28.24 12.09 23.09
C ALA A 225 27.54 10.72 22.96
N ASP A 226 27.21 10.07 24.09
CA ASP A 226 26.49 8.79 24.10
C ASP A 226 25.11 8.92 23.46
N ARG A 227 24.34 9.97 23.79
CA ARG A 227 23.02 10.21 23.17
C ARG A 227 23.15 10.50 21.69
N MET A 228 24.11 11.34 21.29
CA MET A 228 24.36 11.62 19.87
C MET A 228 24.67 10.35 19.10
N ILE A 229 25.48 9.44 19.65
CA ILE A 229 25.83 8.17 19.00
C ILE A 229 24.63 7.24 18.91
N MET A 230 23.80 7.17 19.97
CA MET A 230 22.65 6.25 20.01
C MET A 230 21.45 6.72 19.18
N LEU A 231 21.30 8.03 18.97
CA LEU A 231 20.11 8.63 18.36
C LEU A 231 20.42 9.29 17.01
N ARG A 232 21.54 8.96 16.36
CA ARG A 232 21.87 9.42 15.00
C ARG A 232 21.61 8.35 13.95
N ASN A 233 21.83 8.71 12.70
CA ASN A 233 21.83 7.82 11.55
C ASN A 233 20.60 6.91 11.46
N TYR A 234 19.41 7.51 11.65
CA TYR A 234 18.11 6.83 11.56
C TYR A 234 17.93 5.67 12.55
N THR A 235 18.72 5.63 13.64
CA THR A 235 18.70 4.50 14.59
C THR A 235 17.32 4.31 15.22
N ALA A 236 16.63 5.39 15.61
CA ALA A 236 15.28 5.31 16.18
C ALA A 236 14.27 4.74 15.19
N TYR A 237 14.30 5.21 13.94
CA TYR A 237 13.47 4.70 12.84
C TYR A 237 13.75 3.21 12.59
N ASN A 238 15.00 2.83 12.32
CA ASN A 238 15.41 1.46 12.00
C ASN A 238 15.09 0.47 13.12
N SER A 239 15.06 0.94 14.37
CA SER A 239 14.71 0.10 15.52
C SER A 239 13.21 -0.17 15.63
N ARG A 240 12.37 0.73 15.13
CA ARG A 240 10.90 0.67 15.30
C ARG A 240 10.19 0.11 14.07
N PHE A 241 10.75 0.37 12.89
CA PHE A 241 10.12 0.06 11.62
C PHE A 241 10.95 -0.99 10.88
N GLN A 242 10.41 -2.21 10.82
CA GLN A 242 10.94 -3.27 9.96
C GLN A 242 10.06 -3.35 8.72
N MET A 243 10.45 -2.62 7.69
CA MET A 243 9.71 -2.58 6.43
C MET A 243 10.01 -3.84 5.58
N PRO A 244 8.99 -4.60 5.15
CA PRO A 244 9.19 -5.79 4.35
C PRO A 244 9.54 -5.44 2.88
N SER A 245 10.30 -6.32 2.23
CA SER A 245 10.68 -6.21 0.80
C SER A 245 9.91 -7.16 -0.13
N LYS A 246 8.91 -7.89 0.38
CA LYS A 246 8.17 -8.89 -0.40
C LYS A 246 6.88 -8.29 -0.94
N GLU A 247 6.67 -8.43 -2.26
CA GLU A 247 5.49 -7.90 -2.94
C GLU A 247 4.19 -8.59 -2.51
N HIS A 248 3.12 -7.80 -2.43
CA HIS A 248 1.77 -8.25 -2.11
C HIS A 248 0.76 -7.60 -3.06
N GLY A 249 0.05 -8.41 -3.86
CA GLY A 249 -1.00 -7.91 -4.75
C GLY A 249 -0.48 -7.27 -6.06
N PRO A 250 -1.29 -6.47 -6.76
CA PRO A 250 -0.97 -5.91 -8.08
C PRO A 250 -0.06 -4.68 -8.04
N ILE A 251 0.64 -4.44 -6.92
CA ILE A 251 1.43 -3.23 -6.71
C ILE A 251 2.85 -3.59 -6.27
N HIS A 252 3.81 -2.92 -6.90
CA HIS A 252 5.17 -2.83 -6.41
C HIS A 252 5.35 -1.47 -5.74
N ILE A 253 5.70 -1.46 -4.45
CA ILE A 253 5.95 -0.24 -3.68
C ILE A 253 7.41 -0.26 -3.24
N THR A 254 8.13 0.81 -3.53
CA THR A 254 9.52 0.99 -3.12
C THR A 254 9.73 2.40 -2.59
N SER A 255 10.71 2.57 -1.70
CA SER A 255 11.00 3.85 -1.05
C SER A 255 12.48 4.18 -1.23
N LEU A 256 12.78 5.45 -1.40
CA LEU A 256 14.14 5.97 -1.29
C LEU A 256 14.19 7.06 -0.21
N SER A 257 15.33 7.14 0.45
CA SER A 257 15.69 8.27 1.29
C SER A 257 16.08 9.44 0.39
N SER A 258 15.38 10.56 0.56
CA SER A 258 15.77 11.86 0.00
C SER A 258 16.84 12.57 0.83
N GLU A 259 17.36 11.94 1.88
CA GLU A 259 18.24 12.60 2.85
C GLU A 259 19.69 12.16 2.75
N THR A 260 19.96 10.99 2.17
CA THR A 260 21.29 10.39 2.23
C THR A 260 21.58 9.39 1.10
N ASP A 261 22.87 9.07 0.95
CA ASP A 261 23.46 8.08 0.06
C ASP A 261 23.33 8.42 -1.43
N TYR A 262 23.37 9.72 -1.76
CA TYR A 262 23.48 10.19 -3.14
C TYR A 262 24.21 11.54 -3.25
N LYS A 263 24.71 11.85 -4.45
CA LYS A 263 25.42 13.11 -4.69
C LYS A 263 24.46 14.29 -4.64
N GLY A 264 24.73 15.25 -3.78
CA GLY A 264 23.90 16.46 -3.64
C GLY A 264 22.79 16.32 -2.59
N GLU A 265 22.85 15.27 -1.77
CA GLU A 265 21.99 15.10 -0.59
C GLU A 265 21.96 16.35 0.31
N PRO A 266 20.81 16.64 0.96
CA PRO A 266 20.68 17.76 1.87
C PRO A 266 21.73 17.76 2.99
N SER A 267 22.21 18.95 3.36
CA SER A 267 23.04 19.14 4.55
C SER A 267 22.18 19.51 5.75
N ASN A 268 21.44 18.55 6.29
CA ASN A 268 20.55 18.72 7.45
C ASN A 268 21.10 18.06 8.73
N GLU A 269 22.41 17.83 8.77
CA GLU A 269 23.09 17.19 9.89
C GLU A 269 23.55 18.23 10.93
N PHE A 270 23.15 17.97 12.17
CA PHE A 270 23.45 18.69 13.39
C PHE A 270 24.48 17.93 14.27
N ALA A 271 24.78 16.66 14.00
CA ALA A 271 25.77 15.86 14.73
C ALA A 271 27.20 15.94 14.16
N ASP A 272 28.22 15.86 15.04
CA ASP A 272 29.66 15.77 14.69
C ASP A 272 30.21 14.36 15.01
N PRO A 273 30.89 13.65 14.07
CA PRO A 273 31.14 14.03 12.68
C PRO A 273 29.86 14.00 11.84
N PRO A 274 29.70 14.98 10.93
CA PRO A 274 28.56 15.07 10.03
C PRO A 274 28.69 13.93 9.01
N ARG A 275 27.91 12.86 9.24
CA ARG A 275 27.42 12.00 8.17
C ARG A 275 26.34 11.04 8.70
N ASN A 276 25.09 11.28 8.34
CA ASN A 276 24.07 10.24 8.28
C ASN A 276 24.21 9.51 6.91
N GLY A 277 23.77 8.26 6.82
CA GLY A 277 23.96 7.40 5.67
C GLY A 277 24.99 6.28 5.83
N ASN A 278 25.63 5.98 4.69
CA ASN A 278 26.50 4.84 4.44
C ASN A 278 25.75 3.49 4.49
N PHE A 279 24.52 3.46 3.98
CA PHE A 279 23.69 2.26 3.88
C PHE A 279 23.92 1.47 2.58
N GLY A 280 24.64 2.05 1.62
CA GLY A 280 25.00 1.43 0.36
C GLY A 280 24.75 2.36 -0.82
N ASP A 281 24.71 1.79 -2.02
CA ASP A 281 24.39 2.53 -3.25
C ASP A 281 22.86 2.47 -3.48
N GLN A 282 22.14 3.42 -2.91
CA GLN A 282 20.68 3.48 -3.00
C GLN A 282 20.20 3.65 -4.44
N LEU A 283 20.91 4.45 -5.25
CA LEU A 283 20.52 4.71 -6.64
C LEU A 283 20.66 3.45 -7.49
N ALA A 284 21.79 2.74 -7.38
CA ALA A 284 21.96 1.46 -8.06
C ALA A 284 20.96 0.40 -7.58
N TRP A 285 20.62 0.42 -6.28
CA TRP A 285 19.62 -0.49 -5.71
C TRP A 285 18.22 -0.23 -6.28
N VAL A 286 17.76 1.02 -6.28
CA VAL A 286 16.41 1.36 -6.78
C VAL A 286 16.31 1.16 -8.28
N GLU A 287 17.38 1.43 -9.05
CA GLU A 287 17.40 1.13 -10.48
C GLU A 287 17.19 -0.37 -10.74
N ALA A 288 17.87 -1.24 -9.98
CA ALA A 288 17.73 -2.69 -10.11
C ALA A 288 16.34 -3.19 -9.69
N ASP A 289 15.78 -2.62 -8.62
CA ASP A 289 14.44 -2.93 -8.12
C ASP A 289 13.36 -2.56 -9.14
N LEU A 290 13.43 -1.34 -9.69
CA LEU A 290 12.51 -0.86 -10.72
C LEU A 290 12.62 -1.66 -12.02
N LYS A 291 13.82 -2.10 -12.43
CA LYS A 291 13.99 -3.03 -13.58
C LYS A 291 13.29 -4.36 -13.37
N LYS A 292 13.33 -4.88 -12.15
CA LYS A 292 12.65 -6.12 -11.79
C LYS A 292 11.12 -5.94 -11.79
N ALA A 293 10.63 -4.81 -11.25
CA ALA A 293 9.22 -4.46 -11.26
C ALA A 293 8.69 -4.25 -12.70
N ASP A 294 9.44 -3.54 -13.54
CA ASP A 294 9.10 -3.32 -14.94
C ASP A 294 9.08 -4.62 -15.77
N ALA A 295 10.00 -5.54 -15.51
CA ALA A 295 9.96 -6.88 -16.09
C ALA A 295 8.76 -7.73 -15.60
N ASN A 296 8.11 -7.33 -14.50
CA ASN A 296 7.00 -8.03 -13.85
C ASN A 296 5.64 -7.29 -13.96
N ARG A 297 5.51 -6.31 -14.88
CA ARG A 297 4.31 -5.47 -15.01
C ARG A 297 3.00 -6.22 -15.26
N ALA A 298 3.07 -7.44 -15.78
CA ALA A 298 1.90 -8.30 -15.93
C ALA A 298 1.28 -8.72 -14.57
N ASN A 299 2.09 -8.78 -13.51
CA ASN A 299 1.64 -9.11 -12.15
C ASN A 299 1.56 -7.87 -11.26
N VAL A 300 2.43 -6.87 -11.47
CA VAL A 300 2.44 -5.59 -10.74
C VAL A 300 2.24 -4.40 -11.70
N PRO A 301 1.02 -4.19 -12.22
CA PRO A 301 0.77 -3.10 -13.17
C PRO A 301 1.06 -1.70 -12.60
N TRP A 302 0.94 -1.53 -11.28
CA TRP A 302 1.22 -0.29 -10.56
C TRP A 302 2.58 -0.35 -9.86
N ILE A 303 3.42 0.65 -10.14
CA ILE A 303 4.69 0.90 -9.45
C ILE A 303 4.55 2.22 -8.71
N ILE A 304 4.71 2.20 -7.39
CA ILE A 304 4.65 3.39 -6.53
C ILE A 304 6.04 3.57 -5.93
N VAL A 305 6.59 4.78 -6.08
CA VAL A 305 7.88 5.14 -5.50
C VAL A 305 7.68 6.31 -4.55
N GLY A 306 8.04 6.14 -3.28
CA GLY A 306 7.95 7.19 -2.27
C GLY A 306 9.31 7.75 -1.89
N MET A 307 9.31 9.04 -1.56
CA MET A 307 10.41 9.77 -0.94
C MET A 307 9.84 10.94 -0.14
N HIS A 308 10.62 11.48 0.80
CA HIS A 308 10.15 12.56 1.65
C HIS A 308 10.22 13.93 0.95
N HIS A 309 11.41 14.36 0.50
CA HIS A 309 11.52 15.61 -0.25
C HIS A 309 11.00 15.45 -1.67
N PRO A 310 10.10 16.34 -2.14
CA PRO A 310 9.56 16.26 -3.48
C PRO A 310 10.65 16.49 -4.53
N VAL A 311 10.53 15.74 -5.62
CA VAL A 311 11.40 15.80 -6.80
C VAL A 311 11.19 17.11 -7.57
N GLU A 312 9.93 17.53 -7.69
CA GLU A 312 9.51 18.79 -8.27
C GLU A 312 8.70 19.55 -7.22
N GLY A 313 9.19 20.71 -6.78
CA GLY A 313 8.50 21.58 -5.83
C GLY A 313 8.30 22.98 -6.41
N LEU A 314 7.05 23.43 -6.52
CA LEU A 314 6.75 24.86 -6.56
C LEU A 314 6.97 25.39 -5.14
N ASP A 315 8.18 25.84 -4.83
CA ASP A 315 8.46 26.44 -3.53
C ASP A 315 7.78 27.82 -3.45
N PRO A 316 6.83 28.07 -2.52
CA PRO A 316 6.36 29.43 -2.24
C PRO A 316 7.41 30.27 -1.49
N PHE A 317 8.53 29.67 -1.07
CA PHE A 317 9.64 30.34 -0.38
C PHE A 317 10.92 30.33 -1.26
N PRO A 318 11.14 31.37 -2.09
CA PRO A 318 12.18 31.40 -3.13
C PRO A 318 13.64 31.34 -2.64
N ASP A 319 13.90 31.25 -1.34
CA ASP A 319 15.24 31.24 -0.75
C ASP A 319 15.77 29.82 -0.40
N ARG A 320 14.97 28.76 -0.60
CA ARG A 320 15.47 27.38 -0.51
C ARG A 320 15.68 26.81 -1.92
N ASN A 321 16.93 26.72 -2.36
CA ASN A 321 17.31 26.13 -3.65
C ASN A 321 17.08 24.59 -3.69
N ASN A 322 15.83 24.13 -3.58
CA ASN A 322 15.47 22.71 -3.66
C ASN A 322 15.58 22.14 -5.09
N ALA A 323 15.70 23.00 -6.11
CA ALA A 323 15.82 22.57 -7.51
C ALA A 323 17.11 21.77 -7.80
N THR A 324 18.12 21.81 -6.93
CA THR A 324 19.40 21.10 -7.15
C THR A 324 19.64 19.90 -6.23
N SER A 325 18.98 19.81 -5.07
CA SER A 325 19.22 18.74 -4.10
C SER A 325 18.76 17.38 -4.64
N ASN A 326 17.58 17.32 -5.25
CA ASN A 326 17.03 16.06 -5.79
C ASN A 326 17.35 15.82 -7.26
N GLN A 327 18.30 16.56 -7.88
CA GLN A 327 18.60 16.40 -9.31
C GLN A 327 19.15 15.01 -9.66
N ALA A 328 19.96 14.41 -8.79
CA ALA A 328 20.45 13.04 -9.01
C ALA A 328 19.31 12.01 -8.99
N VAL A 329 18.32 12.23 -8.12
CA VAL A 329 17.10 11.41 -8.03
C VAL A 329 16.23 11.63 -9.28
N LEU A 330 16.04 12.89 -9.69
CA LEU A 330 15.39 13.28 -10.94
C LEU A 330 16.01 12.61 -12.16
N ASP A 331 17.34 12.65 -12.29
CA ASP A 331 18.07 12.11 -13.43
C ASP A 331 17.84 10.59 -13.56
N GLU A 332 17.80 9.90 -12.42
CA GLU A 332 17.43 8.49 -12.36
C GLU A 332 16.01 8.28 -12.89
N PHE A 333 15.01 9.05 -12.43
CA PHE A 333 13.62 8.93 -12.91
C PHE A 333 13.40 9.40 -14.37
N VAL A 334 14.18 10.36 -14.88
CA VAL A 334 14.09 10.84 -16.26
C VAL A 334 14.63 9.80 -17.25
N MET A 335 15.60 8.98 -16.85
CA MET A 335 16.04 7.82 -17.63
C MET A 335 14.87 6.83 -17.89
N TRP A 336 13.95 6.70 -16.94
CA TRP A 336 12.74 5.87 -17.09
C TRP A 336 11.67 6.50 -18.00
N LYS A 337 11.56 7.83 -18.07
CA LYS A 337 10.68 8.52 -19.03
C LYS A 337 11.13 8.38 -20.49
N THR A 338 12.42 8.14 -20.73
CA THR A 338 13.01 8.11 -22.07
C THR A 338 13.26 6.70 -22.63
N ALA A 339 12.98 5.65 -21.84
CA ALA A 339 12.80 4.32 -22.41
C ALA A 339 11.64 4.37 -23.42
N PRO A 340 11.79 3.83 -24.65
CA PRO A 340 10.81 4.00 -25.72
C PRO A 340 9.53 3.23 -25.38
N THR A 341 8.66 3.85 -24.59
CA THR A 341 7.28 3.45 -24.46
C THR A 341 6.60 3.89 -25.75
N GLY A 342 6.12 2.93 -26.54
CA GLY A 342 5.39 3.17 -27.79
C GLY A 342 4.01 3.82 -27.58
N CYS A 343 3.84 4.64 -26.54
CA CYS A 343 2.62 5.36 -26.23
C CYS A 343 2.77 6.80 -26.72
N ASN A 344 2.43 7.02 -28.00
CA ASN A 344 2.11 8.36 -28.48
C ASN A 344 0.74 8.75 -27.90
N GLU A 345 0.70 9.67 -26.94
CA GLU A 345 -0.54 10.37 -26.63
C GLU A 345 -0.74 11.54 -27.61
N PRO A 346 -1.94 11.69 -28.21
CA PRO A 346 -2.27 12.88 -28.97
C PRO A 346 -2.66 14.02 -28.02
N TYR A 347 -2.14 15.20 -28.35
CA TYR A 347 -2.30 16.51 -27.71
C TYR A 347 -3.65 16.83 -27.06
#